data_AF-A0A937CDJ9-F1
#
_entry.id   AF-A0A937CDJ9-F1
#
_cell.length_a   1.000
_cell.length_b   1.000
_cell.length_c   1.000
_cell.angle_alpha   90.00
_cell.angle_beta   90.00
_cell.angle_gamma   90.00
#
_symmetry.space_group_name_H-M   'P 1'
#
loop_
_entity.id
_entity.type
_entity.pdbx_description
1 polymer ?
#
loop_
_entity_poly.entity_id
_entity_poly.type
_entity_poly.pdbx_seq_one_letter_code
_entity_poly.pdbx_strand_id
1 'polypeptide(L)'
;MKKILLGILLSPVLAGYAQKWEKNYDYVDNCVCGLSKVKKNGKIGYVTKTGEEVIKPQYDDGLTFNDGYTAVQKGNKWLFLDSTGKAITEAVFDDAMSFKNGLAAVSKNNLYGFINSRGELVIPCTFSNARSFTEGMAPAANAKGFWGYINEKGEWMIKPEYDFTDNFENGEARVMKGEKTFYIDKHNKMVH
;
A
#
# COMPACT_ATOMS: atom_id res chain seq x y z
N MET A 1 2.54 40.93 51.89
CA MET A 1 3.35 39.75 51.49
C MET A 1 2.67 39.07 50.32
N LYS A 2 3.35 39.00 49.17
CA LYS A 2 2.84 38.41 47.92
C LYS A 2 2.74 36.88 48.07
N LYS A 3 1.59 36.28 47.74
CA LYS A 3 1.48 34.88 47.32
C LYS A 3 0.98 34.88 45.88
N ILE A 4 1.89 34.56 44.96
CA ILE A 4 1.56 34.29 43.56
C ILE A 4 1.11 32.82 43.52
N LEU A 5 -0.19 32.57 43.35
CA LEU A 5 -0.66 31.26 42.93
C LEU A 5 -0.51 31.20 41.40
N LEU A 6 0.51 30.46 40.95
CA LEU A 6 0.67 30.08 39.56
C LEU A 6 -0.35 28.97 39.28
N GLY A 7 -1.56 29.36 38.86
CA GLY A 7 -2.54 28.43 38.34
C GLY A 7 -2.10 27.97 36.95
N ILE A 8 -1.56 26.75 36.85
CA ILE A 8 -1.41 26.07 35.57
C ILE A 8 -2.84 25.82 35.07
N LEU A 9 -3.30 26.64 34.13
CA LEU A 9 -4.45 26.32 33.29
C LEU A 9 -4.04 25.14 32.42
N LEU A 10 -4.24 23.92 32.92
CA LEU A 10 -4.41 22.75 32.07
C LEU A 10 -5.69 23.00 31.27
N SER A 11 -5.52 23.59 30.09
CA SER A 11 -6.64 23.84 29.19
C SER A 11 -7.16 22.49 28.69
N PRO A 12 -8.45 22.17 28.91
CA PRO A 12 -9.03 20.90 28.49
C PRO A 12 -9.40 21.02 27.01
N VAL A 13 -8.42 20.95 26.11
CA VAL A 13 -8.68 21.02 24.66
C VAL A 13 -8.02 19.86 23.93
N LEU A 14 -8.26 18.62 24.37
CA LEU A 14 -7.85 17.45 23.56
C LEU A 14 -8.86 16.30 23.51
N ALA A 15 -10.02 16.39 24.17
CA ALA A 15 -10.97 15.25 24.22
C ALA A 15 -12.36 15.51 23.59
N GLY A 16 -12.59 16.66 22.93
CA GLY A 16 -13.94 17.10 22.54
C GLY A 16 -14.27 17.27 21.06
N TYR A 17 -13.31 17.10 20.14
CA TYR A 17 -13.55 17.27 18.70
C TYR A 17 -13.42 15.94 17.97
N ALA A 18 -14.44 15.08 18.06
CA ALA A 18 -14.77 14.31 16.86
C ALA A 18 -15.08 15.37 15.80
N GLN A 19 -14.20 15.53 14.81
CA GLN A 19 -14.15 16.75 14.02
C GLN A 19 -15.46 16.85 13.21
N LYS A 20 -16.18 17.97 13.37
CA LYS A 20 -17.58 18.14 12.88
C LYS A 20 -17.77 17.77 11.40
N TRP A 21 -16.71 17.84 10.60
CA TRP A 21 -16.72 17.52 9.17
C TRP A 21 -16.87 16.02 8.88
N GLU A 22 -16.46 15.12 9.79
CA GLU A 22 -16.55 13.67 9.60
C GLU A 22 -17.99 13.24 9.32
N LYS A 23 -18.97 13.96 9.89
CA LYS A 23 -20.42 13.76 9.68
C LYS A 23 -20.89 13.98 8.24
N ASN A 24 -20.07 14.60 7.40
CA ASN A 24 -20.37 14.80 5.97
C ASN A 24 -20.03 13.58 5.11
N TYR A 25 -19.43 12.55 5.71
CA TYR A 25 -18.94 11.34 5.04
C TYR A 25 -19.52 10.08 5.68
N ASP A 26 -19.65 9.04 4.86
CA ASP A 26 -20.12 7.72 5.29
C ASP A 26 -19.02 6.98 6.08
N TYR A 27 -17.75 7.27 5.78
CA TYR A 27 -16.57 6.66 6.40
C TYR A 27 -15.36 7.59 6.27
N VAL A 28 -14.48 7.57 7.28
CA VAL A 28 -13.20 8.29 7.33
C VAL A 28 -12.13 7.35 7.90
N ASP A 29 -11.02 7.17 7.18
CA ASP A 29 -9.86 6.39 7.65
C ASP A 29 -8.92 7.26 8.52
N ASN A 30 -8.06 6.59 9.30
CA ASN A 30 -6.96 7.23 10.00
C ASN A 30 -6.08 8.03 9.02
N CYS A 31 -5.60 9.19 9.46
CA CYS A 31 -4.78 10.02 8.60
C CYS A 31 -3.37 9.42 8.43
N VAL A 32 -3.07 8.99 7.21
CA VAL A 32 -1.77 8.42 6.82
C VAL A 32 -1.15 9.35 5.76
N CYS A 33 0.12 9.71 5.94
CA CYS A 33 0.83 10.67 5.07
C CYS A 33 0.14 12.05 4.94
N GLY A 34 -0.69 12.45 5.91
CA GLY A 34 -1.36 13.76 5.92
C GLY A 34 -2.74 13.78 5.26
N LEU A 35 -3.19 12.67 4.66
CA LEU A 35 -4.50 12.51 4.05
C LEU A 35 -5.30 11.37 4.68
N SER A 36 -6.61 11.54 4.75
CA SER A 36 -7.57 10.51 5.16
C SER A 36 -8.44 10.11 3.99
N LYS A 37 -8.58 8.81 3.76
CA LYS A 37 -9.55 8.26 2.81
C LYS A 37 -10.96 8.50 3.34
N VAL A 38 -11.84 8.99 2.48
CA VAL A 38 -13.25 9.24 2.83
C VAL A 38 -14.19 8.62 1.81
N LYS A 39 -15.40 8.27 2.25
CA LYS A 39 -16.47 7.76 1.37
C LYS A 39 -17.69 8.67 1.44
N LYS A 40 -18.26 9.01 0.28
CA LYS A 40 -19.51 9.77 0.16
C LYS A 40 -20.31 9.28 -1.03
N ASN A 41 -21.57 8.92 -0.82
CA ASN A 41 -22.48 8.44 -1.87
C ASN A 41 -21.88 7.25 -2.66
N GLY A 42 -21.20 6.34 -1.96
CA GLY A 42 -20.56 5.19 -2.59
C GLY A 42 -19.21 5.48 -3.25
N LYS A 43 -18.76 6.73 -3.35
CA LYS A 43 -17.50 7.11 -4.00
C LYS A 43 -16.40 7.44 -2.99
N ILE A 44 -15.16 7.12 -3.35
CA ILE A 44 -13.96 7.38 -2.57
C ILE A 44 -13.32 8.71 -2.99
N GLY A 45 -12.89 9.46 -1.98
CA GLY A 45 -12.07 10.68 -2.07
C GLY A 45 -11.07 10.74 -0.92
N TYR A 46 -10.35 11.85 -0.82
CA TYR A 46 -9.31 12.07 0.20
C TYR A 46 -9.33 13.51 0.70
N VAL A 47 -9.23 13.64 2.03
CA VAL A 47 -9.25 14.94 2.73
C VAL A 47 -8.00 15.12 3.58
N THR A 48 -7.65 16.36 3.89
CA THR A 48 -6.62 16.67 4.89
C THR A 48 -7.10 16.35 6.31
N LYS A 49 -6.20 16.43 7.30
CA LYS A 49 -6.54 16.31 8.74
C LYS A 49 -7.57 17.33 9.24
N THR A 50 -7.85 18.40 8.50
CA THR A 50 -8.85 19.41 8.87
C THR A 50 -10.17 19.21 8.13
N GLY A 51 -10.27 18.17 7.28
CA GLY A 51 -11.46 17.87 6.49
C GLY A 51 -11.53 18.61 5.14
N GLU A 52 -10.46 19.29 4.73
CA GLU A 52 -10.38 19.94 3.41
C GLU A 52 -10.28 18.88 2.30
N GLU A 53 -11.15 18.96 1.29
CA GLU A 53 -11.12 18.04 0.14
C GLU A 53 -9.90 18.31 -0.74
N VAL A 54 -8.97 17.35 -0.79
CA VAL A 54 -7.85 17.35 -1.75
C VAL A 54 -8.26 16.61 -3.01
N ILE A 55 -8.90 15.45 -2.82
CA ILE A 55 -9.42 14.62 -3.90
C ILE A 55 -10.91 14.40 -3.65
N LYS A 56 -11.75 15.01 -4.47
CA LYS A 56 -13.20 14.88 -4.31
C LYS A 56 -13.65 13.42 -4.47
N PRO A 57 -14.67 12.96 -3.71
CA PRO A 57 -15.26 11.65 -3.89
C PRO A 57 -15.73 11.43 -5.34
N GLN A 58 -15.01 10.57 -6.07
CA GLN A 58 -15.31 10.28 -7.48
C GLN A 58 -14.87 8.88 -7.93
N TYR A 59 -14.04 8.20 -7.14
CA TYR A 59 -13.52 6.87 -7.45
C TYR A 59 -14.41 5.77 -6.86
N ASP A 60 -14.41 4.60 -7.50
CA ASP A 60 -15.22 3.45 -7.09
C ASP A 60 -14.65 2.76 -5.85
N ASP A 61 -13.31 2.74 -5.74
CA ASP A 61 -12.56 2.27 -4.58
C ASP A 61 -11.23 3.03 -4.48
N GLY A 62 -10.50 2.85 -3.37
CA GLY A 62 -9.18 3.41 -3.19
C GLY A 62 -8.42 2.86 -1.98
N LEU A 63 -7.11 2.75 -2.15
CA LEU A 63 -6.17 2.39 -1.09
C LEU A 63 -5.84 3.61 -0.22
N THR A 64 -5.18 3.37 0.89
CA THR A 64 -4.64 4.43 1.73
C THR A 64 -3.31 4.93 1.14
N PHE A 65 -2.98 6.20 1.38
CA PHE A 65 -1.73 6.78 0.90
C PHE A 65 -0.51 6.07 1.52
N ASN A 66 0.48 5.78 0.69
CA ASN A 66 1.79 5.28 1.10
C ASN A 66 2.87 5.85 0.17
N ASP A 67 4.04 6.20 0.70
CA ASP A 67 5.12 6.90 -0.01
C ASP A 67 4.67 8.17 -0.78
N GLY A 68 3.57 8.81 -0.35
CA GLY A 68 3.01 9.99 -1.03
C GLY A 68 2.10 9.70 -2.22
N TYR A 69 1.77 8.42 -2.45
CA TYR A 69 0.95 7.96 -3.57
C TYR A 69 -0.23 7.11 -3.10
N THR A 70 -1.27 7.00 -3.93
CA THR A 70 -2.37 6.07 -3.68
C THR A 70 -2.87 5.45 -4.99
N ALA A 71 -3.38 4.22 -4.91
CA ALA A 71 -4.13 3.60 -5.99
C ALA A 71 -5.62 3.83 -5.77
N VAL A 72 -6.33 4.20 -6.83
CA VAL A 72 -7.78 4.36 -6.85
C VAL A 72 -8.37 3.58 -8.01
N GLN A 73 -9.62 3.15 -7.87
CA GLN A 73 -10.34 2.43 -8.91
C GLN A 73 -11.30 3.36 -9.64
N LYS A 74 -11.28 3.33 -10.97
CA LYS A 74 -12.24 4.02 -11.84
C LYS A 74 -12.81 3.00 -12.82
N GLY A 75 -14.10 2.70 -12.70
CA GLY A 75 -14.71 1.57 -13.38
C GLY A 75 -14.12 0.25 -12.85
N ASN A 76 -13.61 -0.59 -13.76
CA ASN A 76 -12.97 -1.86 -13.42
C ASN A 76 -11.43 -1.80 -13.44
N LYS A 77 -10.84 -0.60 -13.52
CA LYS A 77 -9.39 -0.42 -13.62
C LYS A 77 -8.84 0.46 -12.52
N TRP A 78 -7.61 0.16 -12.12
CA TRP A 78 -6.83 0.92 -11.16
C TRP A 78 -5.90 1.91 -11.85
N LEU A 79 -5.71 3.06 -11.20
CA LEU A 79 -4.72 4.08 -11.52
C LEU A 79 -4.07 4.60 -10.24
N PHE A 80 -2.92 5.27 -10.39
CA PHE A 80 -2.21 5.90 -9.28
C PHE A 80 -2.31 7.42 -9.33
N LEU A 81 -2.47 8.02 -8.15
CA LEU A 81 -2.46 9.45 -7.92
C LEU A 81 -1.30 9.82 -6.98
N ASP A 82 -0.76 11.03 -7.13
CA ASP A 82 0.04 11.66 -6.09
C ASP A 82 -0.82 12.28 -4.99
N SER A 83 -0.18 12.80 -3.95
CA SER A 83 -0.83 13.43 -2.80
C SER A 83 -1.57 14.74 -3.11
N THR A 84 -1.40 15.30 -4.32
CA THR A 84 -2.18 16.45 -4.79
C THR A 84 -3.44 16.01 -5.56
N GLY A 85 -3.60 14.70 -5.81
CA GLY A 85 -4.66 14.15 -6.63
C GLY A 85 -4.36 14.11 -8.11
N LYS A 86 -3.13 14.46 -8.52
CA LYS A 86 -2.72 14.38 -9.92
C LYS A 86 -2.49 12.92 -10.29
N ALA A 87 -3.05 12.51 -11.42
CA ALA A 87 -2.83 11.17 -11.95
C ALA A 87 -1.37 10.98 -12.40
N ILE A 88 -0.79 9.87 -11.97
CA ILE A 88 0.54 9.39 -12.36
C ILE A 88 0.43 8.34 -13.46
N THR A 89 -0.65 7.55 -13.43
CA THR A 89 -0.96 6.57 -14.47
C THR A 89 -2.38 6.78 -14.99
N GLU A 90 -2.65 6.21 -16.16
CA GLU A 90 -4.02 6.02 -16.63
C GLU A 90 -4.70 4.86 -15.88
N ALA A 91 -6.03 4.77 -16.01
CA ALA A 91 -6.85 3.68 -15.45
C ALA A 91 -6.74 2.44 -16.34
N VAL A 92 -5.66 1.66 -16.16
CA VAL A 92 -5.33 0.54 -17.06
C VAL A 92 -5.03 -0.78 -16.36
N PHE A 93 -4.81 -0.77 -15.05
CA PHE A 93 -4.44 -1.96 -14.29
C PHE A 93 -5.66 -2.74 -13.80
N ASP A 94 -5.59 -4.06 -13.82
CA ASP A 94 -6.65 -4.95 -13.30
C ASP A 94 -6.65 -4.99 -11.76
N ASP A 95 -5.47 -4.86 -11.17
CA ASP A 95 -5.23 -4.83 -9.73
C ASP A 95 -4.02 -3.95 -9.41
N ALA A 96 -3.96 -3.44 -8.18
CA ALA A 96 -2.91 -2.56 -7.70
C ALA A 96 -2.66 -2.74 -6.20
N MET A 97 -1.40 -2.75 -5.80
CA MET A 97 -0.99 -2.68 -4.40
C MET A 97 -0.47 -1.27 -4.06
N SER A 98 -0.48 -0.91 -2.77
CA SER A 98 0.13 0.33 -2.31
C SER A 98 1.61 0.40 -2.67
N PHE A 99 2.10 1.62 -2.93
CA PHE A 99 3.53 1.88 -3.01
C PHE A 99 4.22 1.48 -1.70
N LYS A 100 5.41 0.89 -1.81
CA LYS A 100 6.31 0.57 -0.71
C LYS A 100 7.74 0.64 -1.20
N ASN A 101 8.56 1.49 -0.58
CA ASN A 101 9.94 1.76 -0.99
C ASN A 101 10.04 2.21 -2.46
N GLY A 102 9.08 3.02 -2.92
CA GLY A 102 9.09 3.59 -4.28
C GLY A 102 8.65 2.66 -5.41
N LEU A 103 8.23 1.42 -5.11
CA LEU A 103 7.64 0.49 -6.08
C LEU A 103 6.22 0.10 -5.67
N ALA A 104 5.36 -0.14 -6.66
CA ALA A 104 4.02 -0.70 -6.45
C ALA A 104 3.81 -1.89 -7.39
N ALA A 105 3.28 -2.99 -6.87
CA ALA A 105 2.85 -4.11 -7.68
C ALA A 105 1.55 -3.76 -8.40
N VAL A 106 1.48 -4.08 -9.68
CA VAL A 106 0.30 -3.86 -10.53
C VAL A 106 0.05 -5.09 -11.38
N SER A 107 -1.21 -5.36 -11.71
CA SER A 107 -1.55 -6.40 -12.66
C SER A 107 -2.15 -5.83 -13.94
N LYS A 108 -1.79 -6.44 -15.07
CA LYS A 108 -2.37 -6.17 -16.38
C LYS A 108 -2.50 -7.48 -17.14
N ASN A 109 -3.68 -7.74 -17.68
CA ASN A 109 -4.06 -9.02 -18.29
C ASN A 109 -3.82 -10.20 -17.34
N ASN A 110 -4.17 -10.01 -16.05
CA ASN A 110 -3.98 -10.98 -14.96
C ASN A 110 -2.52 -11.40 -14.67
N LEU A 111 -1.54 -10.63 -15.16
CA LEU A 111 -0.13 -10.84 -14.84
C LEU A 111 0.42 -9.66 -14.05
N TYR A 112 1.23 -9.94 -13.03
CA TYR A 112 1.81 -8.95 -12.14
C TYR A 112 3.17 -8.48 -12.64
N GLY A 113 3.41 -7.18 -12.47
CA GLY A 113 4.66 -6.47 -12.66
C GLY A 113 4.76 -5.34 -11.63
N PHE A 114 5.70 -4.42 -11.81
CA PHE A 114 5.91 -3.33 -10.85
C PHE A 114 6.15 -2.00 -11.56
N ILE A 115 5.53 -0.95 -11.03
CA ILE A 115 5.75 0.43 -11.45
C ILE A 115 6.61 1.18 -10.44
N ASN A 116 7.33 2.20 -10.92
CA ASN A 116 7.97 3.19 -10.06
C ASN A 116 7.04 4.38 -9.77
N SER A 117 7.51 5.33 -8.96
CA SER A 117 6.77 6.56 -8.60
C SER A 117 6.44 7.51 -9.75
N ARG A 118 7.06 7.33 -10.93
CA ARG A 118 6.70 8.05 -12.16
C ARG A 118 5.60 7.33 -12.95
N GLY A 119 5.09 6.21 -12.46
CA GLY A 119 4.11 5.38 -13.15
C GLY A 119 4.68 4.50 -14.25
N GLU A 120 6.01 4.43 -14.37
CA GLU A 120 6.68 3.64 -15.40
C GLU A 120 6.76 2.19 -14.96
N LEU A 121 6.41 1.25 -15.85
CA LEU A 121 6.56 -0.18 -15.61
C LEU A 121 8.06 -0.55 -15.65
N VAL A 122 8.67 -0.70 -14.48
CA VAL A 122 10.10 -1.03 -14.33
C VAL A 122 10.34 -2.54 -14.25
N ILE A 123 9.34 -3.31 -13.84
CA ILE A 123 9.34 -4.76 -13.95
C ILE A 123 8.09 -5.16 -14.77
N PRO A 124 8.25 -5.79 -15.95
CA PRO A 124 7.12 -6.17 -16.80
C PRO A 124 6.08 -7.06 -16.12
N CYS A 125 4.83 -6.98 -16.59
CA CYS A 125 3.74 -7.85 -16.15
C CYS A 125 3.90 -9.27 -16.70
N THR A 126 4.71 -10.09 -16.03
CA THR A 126 5.03 -11.46 -16.47
C THR A 126 4.82 -12.52 -15.39
N PHE A 127 4.58 -12.13 -14.14
CA PHE A 127 4.38 -13.06 -13.04
C PHE A 127 2.90 -13.43 -12.90
N SER A 128 2.60 -14.68 -12.57
CA SER A 128 1.20 -15.09 -12.35
C SER A 128 0.62 -14.51 -11.05
N ASN A 129 1.50 -14.15 -10.12
CA ASN A 129 1.16 -13.47 -8.87
C ASN A 129 2.40 -12.74 -8.34
N ALA A 130 2.21 -11.71 -7.51
CA ALA A 130 3.29 -11.01 -6.83
C ALA A 130 2.81 -10.37 -5.53
N ARG A 131 3.74 -10.03 -4.64
CA ARG A 131 3.50 -9.23 -3.44
C ARG A 131 4.40 -7.99 -3.44
N SER A 132 4.13 -7.05 -2.54
CA SER A 132 4.96 -5.84 -2.38
C SER A 132 6.40 -6.17 -1.99
N PHE A 133 7.34 -5.32 -2.40
CA PHE A 133 8.73 -5.40 -1.97
C PHE A 133 8.87 -5.18 -0.46
N THR A 134 9.63 -6.05 0.20
CA THR A 134 10.11 -5.89 1.57
C THR A 134 11.58 -6.25 1.64
N GLU A 135 12.36 -5.42 2.34
CA GLU A 135 13.79 -5.65 2.55
C GLU A 135 14.61 -5.98 1.28
N GLY A 136 14.26 -5.36 0.15
CA GLY A 136 14.92 -5.51 -1.14
C GLY A 136 14.46 -6.70 -2.01
N MET A 137 13.46 -7.47 -1.55
CA MET A 137 12.95 -8.65 -2.28
C MET A 137 11.41 -8.64 -2.32
N ALA A 138 10.85 -9.21 -3.39
CA ALA A 138 9.40 -9.41 -3.51
C ALA A 138 9.07 -10.87 -3.84
N PRO A 139 8.11 -11.49 -3.15
CA PRO A 139 7.49 -12.73 -3.60
C PRO A 139 6.88 -12.57 -4.99
N ALA A 140 7.19 -13.51 -5.89
CA ALA A 140 6.58 -13.58 -7.20
C ALA A 140 6.38 -15.05 -7.62
N ALA A 141 5.29 -15.32 -8.32
CA ALA A 141 4.95 -16.65 -8.81
C ALA A 141 5.22 -16.77 -10.32
N ASN A 142 5.79 -17.91 -10.73
CA ASN A 142 5.94 -18.24 -12.15
C ASN A 142 4.61 -18.68 -12.77
N ALA A 143 4.60 -18.92 -14.09
CA ALA A 143 3.41 -19.36 -14.81
C ALA A 143 2.80 -20.70 -14.34
N LYS A 144 3.56 -21.50 -13.58
CA LYS A 144 3.09 -22.77 -12.99
C LYS A 144 2.51 -22.59 -11.57
N GLY A 145 2.54 -21.38 -11.02
CA GLY A 145 2.05 -21.06 -9.68
C GLY A 145 3.08 -21.26 -8.57
N PHE A 146 4.32 -21.65 -8.88
CA PHE A 146 5.37 -21.75 -7.86
C PHE A 146 5.95 -20.37 -7.55
N TRP A 147 6.08 -20.10 -6.27
CA TRP A 147 6.60 -18.87 -5.67
C TRP A 147 8.11 -18.94 -5.46
N GLY A 148 8.76 -17.82 -5.71
CA GLY A 148 10.14 -17.51 -5.36
C GLY A 148 10.25 -16.02 -5.02
N TYR A 149 11.46 -15.47 -5.08
CA TYR A 149 11.69 -14.06 -4.75
C TYR A 149 12.53 -13.37 -5.81
N ILE A 150 12.10 -12.17 -6.20
CA ILE A 150 12.78 -11.31 -7.17
C ILE A 150 13.41 -10.10 -6.50
N ASN A 151 14.46 -9.55 -7.11
CA ASN A 151 15.01 -8.24 -6.77
C ASN A 151 14.27 -7.11 -7.52
N GLU A 152 14.66 -5.85 -7.27
CA GLU A 152 14.07 -4.65 -7.88
C GLU A 152 14.27 -4.54 -9.41
N LYS A 153 15.05 -5.43 -10.01
CA LYS A 153 15.20 -5.57 -11.46
C LYS A 153 14.32 -6.68 -12.05
N GLY A 154 13.56 -7.38 -11.22
CA GLY A 154 12.75 -8.53 -11.62
C GLY A 154 13.54 -9.84 -11.76
N GLU A 155 14.79 -9.88 -11.31
CA GLU A 155 15.65 -11.07 -11.39
C GLU A 155 15.41 -11.98 -10.19
N TRP A 156 15.30 -13.29 -10.41
CA TRP A 156 15.13 -14.27 -9.35
C TRP A 156 16.36 -14.35 -8.44
N MET A 157 16.21 -13.89 -7.20
CA MET A 157 17.17 -14.12 -6.11
C MET A 157 17.00 -15.52 -5.53
N ILE A 158 15.76 -15.97 -5.40
CA ILE A 158 15.38 -17.33 -5.03
C ILE A 158 14.44 -17.83 -6.11
N LYS A 159 14.81 -18.91 -6.78
CA LYS A 159 14.03 -19.46 -7.90
C LYS A 159 12.68 -19.98 -7.40
N PRO A 160 11.64 -19.93 -8.26
CA PRO A 160 10.31 -20.37 -7.88
C PRO A 160 10.28 -21.89 -7.67
N GLU A 161 10.09 -22.32 -6.42
CA GLU A 161 10.03 -23.72 -6.01
C GLU A 161 9.07 -23.99 -4.84
N TYR A 162 8.42 -22.95 -4.32
CA TYR A 162 7.50 -23.01 -3.18
C TYR A 162 6.05 -22.94 -3.65
N ASP A 163 5.15 -23.61 -2.96
CA ASP A 163 3.71 -23.51 -3.22
C ASP A 163 3.14 -22.20 -2.69
N PHE A 164 3.81 -21.60 -1.71
CA PHE A 164 3.46 -20.31 -1.12
C PHE A 164 4.67 -19.69 -0.43
N THR A 165 4.77 -18.37 -0.46
CA THR A 165 5.73 -17.61 0.34
C THR A 165 5.09 -16.36 0.93
N ASP A 166 5.47 -16.02 2.15
CA ASP A 166 5.24 -14.70 2.72
C ASP A 166 6.31 -13.70 2.26
N ASN A 167 6.18 -12.44 2.68
CA ASN A 167 7.23 -11.44 2.51
C ASN A 167 8.40 -11.72 3.47
N PHE A 168 9.60 -11.22 3.13
CA PHE A 168 10.71 -11.21 4.08
C PHE A 168 10.47 -10.17 5.17
N GLU A 169 10.64 -10.59 6.43
CA GLU A 169 10.57 -9.76 7.62
C GLU A 169 11.68 -10.18 8.60
N ASN A 170 12.50 -9.21 9.04
CA ASN A 170 13.68 -9.41 9.87
C ASN A 170 14.69 -10.43 9.28
N GLY A 171 14.84 -10.45 7.95
CA GLY A 171 15.77 -11.36 7.26
C GLY A 171 15.24 -12.76 7.00
N GLU A 172 14.02 -13.09 7.42
CA GLU A 172 13.41 -14.41 7.29
C GLU A 172 12.06 -14.36 6.58
N ALA A 173 11.67 -15.46 5.96
CA ALA A 173 10.35 -15.59 5.37
C ALA A 173 9.80 -17.00 5.54
N ARG A 174 8.50 -17.10 5.84
CA ARG A 174 7.79 -18.37 5.89
C ARG A 174 7.48 -18.84 4.47
N VAL A 175 7.78 -20.10 4.20
CA VAL A 175 7.54 -20.74 2.90
C VAL A 175 6.86 -22.08 3.08
N MET A 176 6.07 -22.48 2.08
CA MET A 176 5.41 -23.78 2.01
C MET A 176 5.92 -24.56 0.81
N LYS A 177 6.28 -25.83 1.02
CA LYS A 177 6.66 -26.78 -0.03
C LYS A 177 6.06 -28.15 0.26
N GLY A 178 5.12 -28.57 -0.57
CA GLY A 178 4.21 -29.67 -0.27
C GLY A 178 3.42 -29.37 1.01
N GLU A 179 3.36 -30.34 1.91
CA GLU A 179 2.67 -30.22 3.20
C GLU A 179 3.53 -29.54 4.29
N LYS A 180 4.77 -29.15 3.98
CA LYS A 180 5.72 -28.60 4.96
C LYS A 180 5.77 -27.08 4.88
N THR A 181 5.71 -26.46 6.04
CA THR A 181 5.93 -25.02 6.24
C THR A 181 7.16 -24.82 7.12
N PHE A 182 8.07 -23.96 6.71
CA PHE A 182 9.32 -23.65 7.41
C PHE A 182 9.79 -22.23 7.07
N TYR A 183 10.83 -21.75 7.76
CA TYR A 183 11.41 -20.43 7.49
C TYR A 183 12.70 -20.54 6.70
N ILE A 184 12.92 -19.59 5.80
CA ILE A 184 14.18 -19.43 5.07
C ILE A 184 14.79 -18.06 5.29
N ASP A 185 16.11 -17.98 5.23
CA ASP A 185 16.85 -16.72 5.10
C ASP A 185 16.83 -16.20 3.63
N LYS A 186 17.39 -15.00 3.42
CA LYS A 186 17.51 -14.38 2.08
C LYS A 186 18.39 -15.14 1.08
N HIS A 187 19.11 -16.17 1.52
CA HIS A 187 19.94 -17.05 0.70
C HIS A 187 19.29 -18.43 0.50
N ASN A 188 18.00 -18.56 0.80
CA ASN A 188 17.22 -19.79 0.70
C ASN A 188 17.65 -20.90 1.67
N LYS A 189 18.32 -20.56 2.78
CA LYS A 189 18.69 -21.54 3.82
C LYS A 189 17.57 -21.64 4.84
N MET A 190 17.15 -22.87 5.14
CA MET A 190 16.20 -23.13 6.23
C MET A 190 16.80 -22.68 7.57
N VAL A 191 16.04 -21.92 8.35
CA VAL A 191 16.49 -21.38 9.64
C VAL A 191 15.72 -21.93 10.84
N HIS A 192 14.44 -22.31 10.67
CA HIS A 192 13.58 -22.91 11.70
C HIS A 192 12.52 -23.84 11.09
#